data_AF-A0A2V7PCV6-F1
#
_entry.id   AF-A0A2V7PCV6-F1
#
_cell.length_a   1.000
_cell.length_b   1.000
_cell.length_c   1.000
_cell.angle_alpha   90.00
_cell.angle_beta   90.00
_cell.angle_gamma   90.00
#
_symmetry.space_group_name_H-M   'P 1'
#
loop_
_entity.id
_entity.type
_entity.pdbx_description
1 polymer ?
#
loop_
_entity_poly.entity_id
_entity_poly.type
_entity_poly.pdbx_seq_one_letter_code
_entity_poly.pdbx_strand_id
1 'polypeptide(L)' 'MTLDIRLPLGAFFALLGALLTAYGAATLGEPATAPTGVPIDLVWGAVLLAFGFGLLALVRRGR' A
#
# COMPACT_ATOMS: atom_id res chain seq x y z
N MET A 1 28.10 6.78 1.94
CA MET A 1 26.97 7.11 1.05
C MET A 1 25.69 7.12 1.87
N THR A 2 25.06 8.27 2.06
CA THR A 2 23.78 8.37 2.78
C THR A 2 22.67 7.82 1.89
N LEU A 3 22.22 6.60 2.19
CA LEU A 3 21.08 6.01 1.50
C LEU A 3 19.84 6.86 1.81
N ASP A 4 19.17 7.38 0.77
CA ASP A 4 17.89 8.05 0.96
C ASP A 4 16.86 7.02 1.45
N ILE A 5 16.52 7.08 2.73
CA ILE A 5 15.59 6.19 3.42
C ILE A 5 14.20 6.17 2.77
N ARG A 6 13.84 7.23 2.04
CA ARG A 6 12.55 7.32 1.35
C ARG A 6 12.40 6.27 0.26
N LEU A 7 13.51 5.84 -0.35
CA LEU A 7 13.50 4.82 -1.40
C LEU A 7 13.14 3.43 -0.86
N PRO A 8 13.86 2.83 0.12
CA PRO A 8 13.49 1.53 0.66
C PRO A 8 12.14 1.59 1.40
N LEU A 9 11.84 2.69 2.09
CA LEU A 9 10.58 2.85 2.81
C LEU A 9 9.38 2.94 1.86
N GLY A 10 9.49 3.78 0.82
CA GLY A 10 8.45 3.92 -0.20
C GLY A 10 8.22 2.62 -0.97
N ALA A 11 9.29 1.89 -1.30
CA ALA A 11 9.19 0.58 -1.93
C ALA A 11 8.48 -0.45 -1.03
N PHE A 12 8.81 -0.48 0.26
CA PHE A 12 8.19 -1.39 1.23
C PHE A 12 6.68 -1.14 1.36
N PHE A 13 6.27 0.11 1.57
CA PHE A 13 4.86 0.48 1.68
C PHE A 13 4.08 0.25 0.37
N ALA A 14 4.69 0.55 -0.77
CA ALA A 14 4.06 0.28 -2.07
C ALA A 14 3.85 -1.24 -2.28
N LEU A 15 4.83 -2.06 -1.91
CA LEU A 15 4.75 -3.52 -2.06
C LEU A 15 3.72 -4.14 -1.12
N LEU A 16 3.72 -3.75 0.17
CA LEU A 16 2.70 -4.20 1.12
C LEU A 16 1.31 -3.72 0.74
N GLY A 17 1.17 -2.46 0.35
CA GLY A 17 -0.10 -1.91 -0.12
C GLY A 17 -0.61 -2.64 -1.36
N ALA A 18 0.26 -2.96 -2.32
CA ALA A 18 -0.09 -3.72 -3.51
C ALA A 18 -0.58 -5.13 -3.16
N LEU A 19 0.14 -5.82 -2.28
CA LEU A 19 -0.25 -7.16 -1.83
C LEU A 19 -1.60 -7.15 -1.10
N LEU A 20 -1.79 -6.22 -0.17
CA LEU A 20 -3.01 -6.11 0.62
C LEU A 20 -4.21 -5.69 -0.24
N THR A 21 -4.01 -4.75 -1.17
CA THR A 21 -5.04 -4.35 -2.14
C THR A 21 -5.42 -5.49 -3.07
N ALA A 22 -4.44 -6.25 -3.57
CA ALA A 22 -4.71 -7.42 -4.40
C ALA A 22 -5.46 -8.51 -3.63
N TYR A 23 -5.07 -8.75 -2.38
CA TYR A 23 -5.78 -9.67 -1.49
C TYR A 23 -7.23 -9.22 -1.25
N GLY A 24 -7.45 -7.98 -0.82
CA GLY A 24 -8.80 -7.47 -0.59
C GLY A 24 -9.65 -7.44 -1.86
N ALA A 25 -9.05 -7.18 -3.03
CA ALA A 25 -9.74 -7.27 -4.32
C ALA A 25 -10.13 -8.71 -4.66
N ALA A 26 -9.26 -9.68 -4.38
CA ALA A 26 -9.53 -11.10 -4.60
C ALA A 26 -10.59 -11.66 -3.64
N THR A 27 -10.71 -11.10 -2.43
CA THR A 27 -11.67 -11.52 -1.40
C THR A 27 -12.87 -10.59 -1.30
N LEU A 28 -13.11 -9.74 -2.31
CA LEU A 28 -14.22 -8.80 -2.30
C LEU A 28 -15.56 -9.56 -2.35
N GLY A 29 -16.39 -9.38 -1.32
CA GLY A 29 -17.70 -10.02 -1.22
C GLY A 29 -17.70 -11.36 -0.47
N GLU A 30 -16.54 -11.85 -0.03
CA GLU A 30 -16.45 -12.96 0.91
C GLU A 30 -16.91 -12.50 2.31
N PRO A 31 -17.98 -13.08 2.89
CA PRO A 31 -18.48 -12.66 4.20
C PRO A 31 -17.43 -12.85 5.32
N ALA A 32 -16.54 -13.83 5.13
CA ALA A 32 -15.49 -14.15 6.09
C ALA A 32 -14.39 -13.09 6.19
N THR A 33 -14.13 -12.34 5.11
CA THR A 33 -13.07 -11.33 5.04
C THR A 33 -13.57 -9.91 5.31
N ALA A 34 -14.89 -9.69 5.30
CA ALA A 34 -15.52 -8.43 5.69
C ALA A 34 -16.59 -8.62 6.78
N PRO A 35 -16.21 -8.99 8.03
CA PRO A 35 -17.18 -9.22 9.12
C PRO A 35 -18.00 -7.96 9.46
N THR A 36 -17.44 -6.79 9.21
CA THR A 36 -18.07 -5.47 9.42
C THR A 36 -18.79 -4.95 8.18
N GLY A 37 -18.82 -5.70 7.08
CA GLY A 37 -19.35 -5.27 5.77
C GLY A 37 -18.45 -4.28 5.02
N VAL A 38 -17.32 -3.88 5.61
CA VAL A 38 -16.34 -2.99 4.99
C VAL A 38 -15.15 -3.82 4.51
N PRO A 39 -14.72 -3.70 3.24
CA PRO A 39 -13.54 -4.39 2.74
C PRO A 39 -12.26 -3.73 3.28
N ILE A 40 -11.94 -4.00 4.54
CA ILE A 40 -10.89 -3.31 5.30
C ILE A 40 -9.51 -3.45 4.67
N ASP A 41 -9.22 -4.62 4.10
CA ASP A 41 -7.96 -4.92 3.42
C ASP A 41 -7.79 -4.05 2.17
N LEU A 42 -8.86 -3.82 1.40
CA LEU A 42 -8.82 -2.90 0.24
C LEU A 42 -8.61 -1.46 0.67
N VAL A 43 -9.30 -1.02 1.73
CA VAL A 43 -9.20 0.37 2.22
C VAL A 43 -7.77 0.64 2.69
N TRP A 44 -7.24 -0.19 3.58
CA TRP A 44 -5.87 -0.01 4.09
C TRP A 44 -4.80 -0.31 3.03
N GLY A 45 -5.04 -1.27 2.15
CA GLY A 45 -4.17 -1.54 1.01
C GLY A 45 -4.01 -0.31 0.13
N ALA A 46 -5.11 0.35 -0.21
CA ALA A 46 -5.11 1.58 -1.00
C ALA A 46 -4.39 2.73 -0.28
N VAL A 47 -4.59 2.90 1.04
CA VAL A 47 -3.90 3.91 1.85
C VAL A 47 -2.38 3.67 1.87
N LEU A 48 -1.94 2.43 2.08
CA LEU A 48 -0.52 2.05 2.09
C LEU A 48 0.11 2.27 0.70
N LEU A 49 -0.61 1.92 -0.37
CA LEU A 49 -0.18 2.15 -1.75
C LEU A 49 0.00 3.63 -2.06
N ALA A 50 -0.98 4.46 -1.69
CA ALA A 50 -0.93 5.90 -1.88
C ALA A 50 0.25 6.52 -1.13
N PHE A 51 0.48 6.08 0.11
CA PHE A 51 1.62 6.53 0.91
C PHE A 51 2.97 6.11 0.30
N GLY A 52 3.13 4.83 -0.07
CA GLY A 52 4.34 4.31 -0.69
C GLY A 52 4.68 5.02 -2.01
N PHE A 53 3.69 5.21 -2.88
CA PHE A 53 3.87 5.98 -4.11
C PHE A 53 4.18 7.46 -3.85
N GLY A 54 3.58 8.07 -2.83
CA GLY A 54 3.91 9.43 -2.40
C GLY A 54 5.40 9.57 -2.05
N LEU A 55 5.94 8.65 -1.25
CA LEU A 55 7.37 8.62 -0.91
C LEU A 55 8.26 8.41 -2.14
N LEU A 56 7.90 7.50 -3.04
CA LEU A 56 8.66 7.27 -4.27
C LEU A 56 8.61 8.49 -5.21
N ALA A 57 7.50 9.21 -5.26
CA ALA A 57 7.37 10.45 -6.02
C ALA A 57 8.27 11.57 -5.43
N LEU A 58 8.38 11.65 -4.11
CA LEU A 58 9.29 12.59 -3.42
C LEU A 58 10.76 12.30 -3.75
N VAL A 59 11.16 11.03 -3.85
CA VAL A 59 12.52 10.65 -4.30
C VAL A 59 12.79 11.14 -5.73
N ARG A 60 11.82 10.97 -6.64
CA ARG A 60 11.95 11.42 -8.04
C ARG A 60 12.05 12.94 -8.16
N ARG A 61 11.43 13.70 -7.25
CA ARG A 61 11.48 15.18 -7.23
C ARG A 61 12.75 15.75 -6.60
N GLY A 62 13.43 14.98 -5.74
CA GLY A 62 14.64 15.40 -5.04
C GLY A 62 15.96 14.97 -5.68
N ARG A 63 15.90 14.24 -6.80
CA ARG A 63 17.04 13.90 -7.66
C ARG A 63 17.10 14.88 -8.83
#